data_AF-A0A2M8M4S2-F1
#
_entry.id   AF-A0A2M8M4S2-F1
#
_cell.length_a   1.000
_cell.length_b   1.000
_cell.length_c   1.000
_cell.angle_alpha   90.00
_cell.angle_beta   90.00
_cell.angle_gamma   90.00
#
_symmetry.space_group_name_H-M   'P 1'
#
loop_
_entity.id
_entity.type
_entity.pdbx_description
1 polymer ?
#
loop_
_entity_poly.entity_id
_entity_poly.type
_entity_poly.pdbx_seq_one_letter_code
_entity_poly.pdbx_strand_id
1 'polypeptide(L)'
;MSGRLHVEQQELDRLLKQLNTSRDQMRKALDALRDIGPKSTGSQALDNACEEIHDSWDDAIGKIADGTDAIEKMLRSTRNNYEATEQAIRDAFEKATPDSSRPAKRPAEERP
;
A
#
# COMPACT_ATOMS: atom_id res chain seq x y z
N MET A 1 -6.05 -8.49 17.58
CA MET A 1 -5.96 -8.57 16.10
C MET A 1 -5.40 -7.29 15.48
N SER A 2 -5.81 -6.09 15.94
CA SER A 2 -5.28 -4.80 15.45
C SER A 2 -3.74 -4.68 15.42
N GLY A 3 -3.03 -5.19 16.44
CA GLY A 3 -1.56 -5.14 16.48
C GLY A 3 -0.84 -5.95 15.39
N ARG A 4 -1.42 -7.04 14.88
CA ARG A 4 -0.80 -7.84 13.79
C ARG A 4 -0.91 -7.09 12.45
N LEU A 5 -2.06 -6.47 12.20
CA LEU A 5 -2.32 -5.72 10.98
C LEU A 5 -1.44 -4.46 10.89
N HIS A 6 -1.15 -3.84 12.04
CA HIS A 6 -0.21 -2.72 12.11
C HIS A 6 1.23 -3.11 11.74
N VAL A 7 1.70 -4.26 12.22
CA VAL A 7 3.04 -4.79 11.88
C VAL A 7 3.12 -5.14 10.39
N GLU A 8 2.10 -5.80 9.85
CA GLU A 8 2.03 -6.12 8.42
C GLU A 8 2.07 -4.84 7.56
N GLN A 9 1.38 -3.77 7.98
CA GLN A 9 1.43 -2.48 7.29
C GLN A 9 2.83 -1.86 7.31
N GLN A 10 3.53 -1.88 8.44
CA GLN A 10 4.90 -1.34 8.53
C GLN A 10 5.88 -2.11 7.64
N GLU A 11 5.77 -3.43 7.57
CA GLU A 11 6.58 -4.27 6.67
C GLU A 11 6.29 -3.99 5.20
N LEU A 12 5.02 -3.74 4.85
CA LEU A 12 4.62 -3.36 3.50
C LEU A 12 5.14 -1.97 3.10
N ASP A 13 5.05 -0.98 4.00
CA ASP A 13 5.63 0.35 3.78
C ASP A 13 7.16 0.27 3.56
N ARG A 14 7.83 -0.63 4.31
CA ARG A 14 9.26 -0.89 4.15
C ARG A 14 9.57 -1.54 2.80
N LEU A 15 8.79 -2.53 2.39
CA LEU A 15 8.93 -3.20 1.09
C LEU A 15 8.74 -2.21 -0.06
N LEU A 16 7.71 -1.35 0.00
CA LEU A 16 7.47 -0.30 -0.98
C LEU A 16 8.65 0.67 -1.09
N LYS A 17 9.22 1.06 0.04
CA LYS A 17 10.40 1.92 0.06
C LYS A 17 11.62 1.23 -0.58
N GLN A 18 11.82 -0.06 -0.31
CA GLN A 18 12.91 -0.84 -0.91
C GLN A 18 12.73 -1.01 -2.41
N LEU A 19 11.51 -1.30 -2.88
CA LEU A 19 11.19 -1.42 -4.30
C LEU A 19 11.39 -0.09 -5.04
N ASN A 20 10.92 1.03 -4.47
CA ASN A 20 11.18 2.36 -5.04
C ASN A 20 12.67 2.69 -5.10
N THR A 21 13.43 2.39 -4.03
CA THR A 21 14.88 2.60 -4.02
C THR A 21 15.57 1.75 -5.10
N SER A 22 15.17 0.48 -5.25
CA SER A 22 15.70 -0.43 -6.26
C SER A 22 15.37 0.04 -7.67
N ARG A 23 14.14 0.50 -7.92
CA ARG A 23 13.72 1.14 -9.19
C ARG A 23 14.62 2.32 -9.54
N ASP A 24 14.83 3.23 -8.60
CA ASP A 24 15.63 4.44 -8.83
C ASP A 24 17.11 4.09 -9.06
N GLN A 25 17.64 3.08 -8.38
CA GLN A 25 18.99 2.56 -8.60
C GLN A 25 19.13 1.92 -9.99
N MET A 26 18.14 1.13 -10.42
CA MET A 26 18.15 0.50 -11.75
C MET A 26 18.06 1.55 -12.86
N ARG A 27 17.21 2.58 -12.72
CA ARG A 27 17.17 3.71 -13.67
C ARG A 27 18.51 4.43 -13.77
N LYS A 28 19.14 4.75 -12.63
CA LYS A 28 20.47 5.37 -12.61
C LYS A 28 21.53 4.51 -13.29
N ALA A 29 21.47 3.19 -13.12
CA ALA A 29 22.38 2.27 -13.77
C ALA A 29 22.16 2.22 -15.29
N LEU A 30 20.91 2.25 -15.76
CA LEU A 30 20.57 2.34 -17.19
C LEU A 30 21.01 3.66 -17.79
N ASP A 31 20.76 4.79 -17.13
CA ASP A 31 21.22 6.10 -17.58
C ASP A 31 22.75 6.15 -17.66
N ALA A 32 23.46 5.57 -16.68
CA ALA A 32 24.91 5.46 -16.73
C ALA A 32 25.39 4.56 -17.88
N LEU A 33 24.68 3.46 -18.17
CA LEU A 33 24.95 2.63 -19.35
C LEU A 33 24.71 3.38 -20.66
N ARG A 34 23.68 4.24 -20.72
CA ARG A 34 23.43 5.12 -21.87
C ARG A 34 24.54 6.15 -22.05
N ASP A 35 25.07 6.70 -20.97
CA ASP A 35 26.18 7.67 -21.03
C ASP A 35 27.53 7.01 -21.40
N ILE A 36 27.66 5.70 -21.17
CA ILE A 36 28.79 4.87 -21.62
C ILE A 36 28.55 4.35 -23.06
N GLY A 37 27.30 4.15 -23.46
CA GLY A 37 26.83 3.97 -24.84
C GLY A 37 26.93 5.29 -25.64
N PRO A 38 27.31 5.28 -26.91
CA PRO A 38 28.53 6.02 -27.14
C PRO A 38 28.39 7.24 -28.04
N LYS A 39 29.36 8.12 -27.78
CA LYS A 39 30.17 8.82 -28.78
C LYS A 39 30.95 7.82 -29.69
N SER A 40 30.25 6.82 -30.25
CA SER A 40 30.71 5.64 -31.00
C SER A 40 31.63 4.65 -30.23
N THR A 41 31.15 3.44 -29.93
CA THR A 41 32.01 2.28 -29.57
C THR A 41 32.76 1.78 -30.81
N GLY A 42 32.44 2.36 -31.97
CA GLY A 42 32.96 2.01 -33.29
C GLY A 42 32.11 0.96 -34.00
N SER A 43 31.11 0.35 -33.34
CA SER A 43 30.27 -0.70 -33.90
C SER A 43 28.78 -0.37 -33.76
N GLN A 44 28.15 -0.09 -34.90
CA GLN A 44 26.71 0.19 -34.99
C GLN A 44 25.84 -0.95 -34.44
N ALA A 45 26.30 -2.20 -34.52
CA ALA A 45 25.58 -3.35 -33.98
C ALA A 45 25.60 -3.38 -32.44
N LEU A 46 26.70 -2.95 -31.82
CA LEU A 46 26.79 -2.83 -30.36
C LEU A 46 25.93 -1.66 -29.86
N ASP A 47 25.97 -0.54 -30.58
CA ASP A 47 25.20 0.65 -30.22
C ASP A 47 23.69 0.35 -30.26
N ASN A 48 23.21 -0.31 -31.32
CA ASN A 48 21.81 -0.74 -31.44
C ASN A 48 21.41 -1.74 -30.33
N ALA A 49 22.28 -2.69 -29.99
CA ALA A 49 21.99 -3.66 -28.93
C ALA A 49 21.91 -2.99 -27.55
N CYS A 50 22.76 -1.98 -27.30
CA CYS A 50 22.70 -1.19 -26.07
C CYS A 50 21.39 -0.38 -25.97
N GLU A 51 20.92 0.21 -27.08
CA GLU A 51 19.62 0.90 -27.12
C GLU A 51 18.45 -0.07 -26.86
N GLU A 52 18.42 -1.23 -27.52
CA GLU A 52 17.35 -2.22 -27.33
C GLU A 52 17.32 -2.77 -25.89
N ILE A 53 18.49 -3.02 -25.31
CA ILE A 53 18.61 -3.40 -23.89
C ILE A 53 18.07 -2.27 -23.02
N HIS A 54 18.46 -1.02 -23.27
CA HIS A 54 18.02 0.12 -22.47
C HIS A 54 16.48 0.26 -22.48
N ASP A 55 15.86 0.22 -23.66
CA ASP A 55 14.40 0.35 -23.81
C ASP A 55 13.64 -0.79 -23.15
N SER A 56 14.12 -2.03 -23.32
CA SER A 56 13.52 -3.22 -22.70
C SER A 56 13.59 -3.15 -21.17
N TRP A 57 14.72 -2.71 -20.63
CA TRP A 57 14.89 -2.57 -19.19
C TRP A 57 14.09 -1.41 -18.61
N ASP A 58 13.96 -0.28 -19.31
CA ASP A 58 13.11 0.84 -18.85
C ASP A 58 11.62 0.42 -18.79
N ASP A 59 11.12 -0.30 -19.80
CA ASP A 59 9.77 -0.88 -19.80
C ASP A 59 9.56 -1.87 -18.65
N ALA A 60 10.52 -2.78 -18.43
CA ALA A 60 10.45 -3.75 -17.33
C ALA A 60 10.42 -3.04 -15.95
N ILE A 61 11.23 -2.01 -15.76
CA ILE A 61 11.25 -1.19 -14.54
C ILE A 61 9.92 -0.45 -14.37
N GLY A 62 9.34 0.06 -15.45
CA GLY A 62 8.01 0.68 -15.45
C GLY A 62 6.94 -0.29 -14.96
N LYS A 63 6.88 -1.50 -15.52
CA LYS A 63 5.93 -2.55 -15.10
C LYS A 63 6.08 -2.95 -13.64
N ILE A 64 7.31 -3.03 -13.13
CA ILE A 64 7.57 -3.32 -11.72
C ILE A 64 7.05 -2.17 -10.83
N ALA A 65 7.24 -0.92 -11.24
CA ALA A 65 6.72 0.24 -10.52
C ALA A 65 5.18 0.21 -10.48
N ASP A 66 4.51 0.02 -11.62
CA ASP A 66 3.05 -0.03 -11.70
C ASP A 66 2.46 -1.16 -10.84
N GLY A 67 3.08 -2.34 -10.87
CA GLY A 67 2.67 -3.46 -10.03
C GLY A 67 2.83 -3.18 -8.53
N THR A 68 3.91 -2.49 -8.17
CA THR A 68 4.19 -2.09 -6.78
C THR A 68 3.17 -1.08 -6.27
N ASP A 69 2.83 -0.07 -7.08
CA ASP A 69 1.82 0.94 -6.76
C ASP A 69 0.41 0.32 -6.63
N ALA A 70 0.09 -0.67 -7.47
CA ALA A 70 -1.17 -1.41 -7.38
C ALA A 70 -1.27 -2.19 -6.07
N ILE A 71 -0.19 -2.84 -5.64
CA ILE A 71 -0.13 -3.56 -4.36
C ILE A 71 -0.33 -2.59 -3.19
N GLU A 72 0.37 -1.45 -3.19
CA GLU A 72 0.19 -0.41 -2.17
C GLU A 72 -1.27 0.01 -2.04
N LYS A 73 -1.92 0.31 -3.18
CA LYS A 73 -3.31 0.75 -3.21
C LYS A 73 -4.26 -0.31 -2.64
N MET A 74 -4.07 -1.59 -3.00
CA MET A 74 -4.89 -2.67 -2.46
C MET A 74 -4.71 -2.82 -0.95
N LEU A 75 -3.49 -2.70 -0.44
CA LEU A 75 -3.21 -2.82 1.00
C LEU A 75 -3.83 -1.66 1.79
N ARG A 76 -3.73 -0.43 1.28
CA ARG A 76 -4.42 0.72 1.86
C ARG A 76 -5.93 0.50 1.89
N SER A 77 -6.51 -0.02 0.81
CA SER A 77 -7.94 -0.35 0.77
C SER A 77 -8.30 -1.42 1.80
N THR A 78 -7.51 -2.48 1.91
CA THR A 78 -7.73 -3.54 2.89
C THR A 78 -7.70 -2.99 4.31
N ARG A 79 -6.71 -2.15 4.65
CA ARG A 79 -6.62 -1.47 5.94
C ARG A 79 -7.88 -0.64 6.22
N ASN A 80 -8.28 0.22 5.29
CA ASN A 80 -9.45 1.08 5.46
C ASN A 80 -10.72 0.25 5.68
N ASN A 81 -10.88 -0.87 4.97
CA ASN A 81 -12.00 -1.78 5.14
C ASN A 81 -12.01 -2.42 6.54
N TYR A 82 -10.85 -2.85 7.04
CA TYR A 82 -10.73 -3.38 8.41
C TYR A 82 -11.05 -2.32 9.46
N GLU A 83 -10.50 -1.11 9.34
CA GLU A 83 -10.78 -0.01 10.28
C GLU A 83 -12.27 0.36 10.28
N ALA A 84 -12.89 0.45 9.10
CA ALA A 84 -14.32 0.72 8.96
C ALA A 84 -15.17 -0.41 9.56
N THR A 85 -14.80 -1.67 9.33
CA THR A 85 -15.50 -2.84 9.89
C THR A 85 -15.42 -2.85 11.41
N GLU A 86 -14.23 -2.62 11.96
CA GLU A 86 -14.02 -2.58 13.40
C GLU A 86 -14.80 -1.42 14.04
N GLN A 87 -14.84 -0.25 13.39
CA GLN A 87 -15.65 0.88 13.87
C GLN A 87 -17.15 0.56 13.84
N ALA A 88 -17.64 -0.05 12.75
CA ALA A 88 -19.04 -0.46 12.65
C ALA A 88 -19.43 -1.48 13.74
N ILE A 89 -18.52 -2.41 14.08
CA ILE A 89 -18.70 -3.34 15.19
C ILE A 89 -18.79 -2.57 16.52
N ARG A 90 -17.86 -1.66 16.81
CA ARG A 90 -17.88 -0.84 18.03
C ARG A 90 -19.18 -0.05 18.17
N ASP A 91 -19.56 0.67 17.11
CA ASP A 91 -20.79 1.47 17.08
C ASP A 91 -22.04 0.60 17.32
N ALA A 92 -22.06 -0.63 16.79
CA ALA A 92 -23.16 -1.56 17.01
C ALA A 92 -23.24 -2.03 18.47
N PHE A 93 -22.10 -2.32 19.11
CA PHE A 93 -22.06 -2.68 20.52
C PHE A 93 -22.46 -1.52 21.45
N GLU A 94 -22.01 -0.29 21.17
CA GLU A 94 -22.41 0.90 21.94
C GLU A 94 -23.92 1.18 21.84
N LYS A 95 -24.51 0.98 20.66
CA LYS A 95 -25.96 1.10 20.46
C LYS A 95 -26.74 -0.04 21.12
N ALA A 96 -26.14 -1.21 21.25
CA ALA A 96 -26.77 -2.39 21.81
C ALA A 96 -26.75 -2.44 23.34
N THR A 97 -25.89 -1.67 24.02
CA THR A 97 -25.94 -1.54 25.49
C THR A 97 -27.16 -0.71 25.90
N PRO A 98 -28.23 -1.32 26.46
CA PRO A 98 -29.35 -0.57 26.98
C PRO A 98 -28.93 0.01 28.34
N ASP A 99 -29.30 1.25 28.60
CA ASP A 99 -29.17 1.88 29.92
C ASP A 99 -29.85 0.99 30.99
N SER A 100 -29.03 0.25 31.75
CA SER A 100 -29.47 -0.55 32.88
C SER A 100 -29.79 0.29 34.12
N SER A 101 -29.82 1.62 33.99
CA SER A 101 -29.96 2.56 35.11
C SER A 101 -31.32 3.25 35.21
N ARG A 102 -32.36 2.81 34.46
CA ARG A 102 -33.71 3.38 34.62
C ARG A 102 -34.47 2.68 35.75
N PRO A 103 -34.64 3.28 36.94
CA PRO A 103 -35.42 2.66 37.99
C PRO A 103 -36.90 2.61 37.56
N ALA A 104 -37.52 1.44 37.71
CA ALA A 104 -38.93 1.25 37.48
C ALA A 104 -39.74 2.18 38.39
N LYS A 105 -40.45 3.16 37.80
CA LYS A 105 -41.47 3.92 38.53
C LYS A 105 -42.57 2.95 38.97
N ARG A 106 -42.65 2.71 40.28
CA ARG A 106 -43.77 1.99 40.94
C ARG A 106 -45.09 2.70 40.60
N PRO A 107 -46.17 2.00 40.22
CA PRO A 107 -47.48 2.63 40.11
C PRO A 107 -47.93 3.08 41.49
N ALA A 108 -48.36 4.34 41.59
CA ALA A 108 -49.05 4.84 42.77
C ALA A 108 -50.45 4.20 42.79
N GLU A 109 -50.66 3.26 43.71
CA GLU A 109 -51.97 2.67 43.96
C GLU A 109 -52.71 3.53 44.99
N GLU A 110 -53.91 3.96 44.61
CA GLU A 110 -54.80 4.89 45.30
C GLU A 110 -55.21 4.41 46.71
N ARG A 111 -55.21 5.38 47.62
CA ARG A 111 -55.87 5.32 48.94
C ARG A 111 -57.40 5.24 48.77
N PRO A 112 -58.07 4.62 49.75
CA PRO A 112 -58.89 5.45 50.65
C PRO A 112 -58.37 5.48 52.10
#